data_AF-A0A2V9MMP6-F1
#
_entry.id   AF-A0A2V9MMP6-F1
#
_cell.length_a   1.000
_cell.length_b   1.000
_cell.length_c   1.000
_cell.angle_alpha   90.00
_cell.angle_beta   90.00
_cell.angle_gamma   90.00
#
_symmetry.space_group_name_H-M   'P 1'
#
loop_
_entity.id
_entity.type
_entity.pdbx_description
1 polymer ?
#
loop_
_entity_poly.entity_id
_entity_poly.type
_entity_poly.pdbx_seq_one_letter_code
_entity_poly.pdbx_strand_id
1 'polypeptide(L)'
;KLAVAPTVVVPPQVRLASNMPNLGNPTAPMPSGPPSNGTGSGGGIGSGSGGGIGVGAGPGVGEGHGGGIGGGVFHVGGGVSAPKAVFSPDPEYSEEARKAKYQGVCVLSLIVGPDGKPRDIKLSRSLGLGLDEKAIQAVNQWKFEPALKDGKPVAVAINVEVQFRLY
;
A
#
# COMPACT_ATOMS: atom_id res chain seq x y z
N LYS A 1 -23.99 15.40 -62.69
CA LYS A 1 -22.60 15.20 -62.22
C LYS A 1 -22.65 15.22 -60.68
N LEU A 2 -22.59 14.06 -60.02
CA LEU A 2 -22.45 14.00 -58.55
C LEU A 2 -20.96 14.05 -58.22
N ALA A 3 -20.55 14.99 -57.36
CA ALA A 3 -19.20 15.05 -56.82
C ALA A 3 -19.21 14.41 -55.42
N VAL A 4 -18.43 13.35 -55.24
CA VAL A 4 -18.19 12.71 -53.94
C VAL A 4 -16.92 13.31 -53.35
N ALA A 5 -17.00 13.88 -52.15
CA ALA A 5 -15.84 14.31 -51.40
C ALA A 5 -15.36 13.15 -50.50
N PRO A 6 -14.11 12.67 -50.61
CA PRO A 6 -13.56 11.73 -49.65
C PRO A 6 -13.03 12.52 -48.44
N THR A 7 -13.78 12.54 -47.33
CA THR A 7 -13.26 13.04 -46.06
C THR A 7 -12.82 11.86 -45.20
N VAL A 8 -11.59 11.41 -45.44
CA VAL A 8 -10.88 10.55 -44.49
C VAL A 8 -10.33 11.46 -43.39
N VAL A 9 -11.03 11.51 -42.25
CA VAL A 9 -10.53 12.17 -41.05
C VAL A 9 -9.44 11.30 -40.46
N VAL A 10 -8.18 11.59 -40.78
CA VAL A 10 -7.03 11.03 -40.04
C VAL A 10 -6.86 11.86 -38.77
N PRO A 11 -6.92 11.26 -37.56
CA PRO A 11 -6.62 12.00 -36.34
C PRO A 11 -5.18 12.54 -36.37
N PRO A 12 -4.95 13.82 -36.05
CA PRO A 12 -3.63 14.41 -36.10
C PRO A 12 -2.74 13.86 -34.97
N GLN A 13 -1.55 13.40 -35.37
CA GLN A 13 -0.31 13.36 -34.58
C GLN A 13 -0.34 12.54 -33.29
N VAL A 14 -0.01 11.25 -33.41
CA VAL A 14 0.68 10.53 -32.34
C VAL A 14 2.00 11.26 -32.08
N ARG A 15 2.13 11.91 -30.92
CA ARG A 15 3.41 12.48 -30.49
C ARG A 15 4.39 11.33 -30.22
N LEU A 16 5.26 11.04 -31.19
CA LEU A 16 6.39 10.15 -30.96
C LEU A 16 7.29 10.77 -29.88
N ALA A 17 7.79 9.94 -28.96
CA ALA A 17 8.66 10.37 -27.88
C ALA A 17 9.90 11.08 -28.44
N SER A 18 10.03 12.37 -28.14
CA SER A 18 11.05 13.29 -28.69
C SER A 18 12.48 13.04 -28.20
N ASN A 19 12.74 11.91 -27.52
CA ASN A 19 13.98 11.69 -26.77
C ASN A 19 14.67 10.37 -27.13
N MET A 20 14.66 10.00 -28.43
CA MET A 20 15.52 8.92 -28.90
C MET A 20 16.99 9.36 -28.78
N PRO A 21 17.87 8.55 -28.14
CA PRO A 21 19.31 8.77 -28.18
C PRO A 21 19.75 8.81 -29.65
N ASN A 22 20.65 9.73 -29.99
CA ASN A 22 21.28 9.78 -31.30
C ASN A 22 22.21 8.56 -31.45
N LEU A 23 21.61 7.41 -31.78
CA LEU A 23 22.26 6.13 -31.98
C LEU A 23 23.26 6.26 -33.13
N GLY A 24 24.56 6.29 -32.79
CA GLY A 24 25.65 6.45 -33.75
C GLY A 24 26.64 7.57 -33.42
N ASN A 25 26.36 8.42 -32.43
CA ASN A 25 27.32 9.42 -31.94
C ASN A 25 28.03 8.93 -30.65
N PRO A 26 29.36 8.72 -30.65
CA PRO A 26 30.11 8.28 -29.47
C PRO A 26 30.12 9.29 -28.31
N THR A 27 29.68 10.53 -28.53
CA THR A 27 29.56 11.57 -27.49
C THR A 27 28.12 11.87 -27.09
N ALA A 28 27.13 11.10 -27.57
CA ALA A 28 25.75 11.27 -27.15
C ALA A 28 25.62 11.09 -25.63
N PRO A 29 24.85 11.95 -24.93
CA PRO A 29 24.52 11.71 -23.53
C PRO A 29 23.84 10.36 -23.44
N MET A 30 24.47 9.38 -22.79
CA MET A 30 23.82 8.12 -22.46
C MET A 30 22.57 8.46 -21.63
N PRO A 31 21.38 7.94 -21.99
CA PRO A 31 20.20 8.16 -21.18
C PRO A 31 20.49 7.70 -19.75
N SER A 32 20.36 8.63 -18.81
CA SER A 32 20.66 8.46 -17.40
C SER A 32 19.56 7.63 -16.73
N GLY A 33 19.60 6.32 -16.94
CA GLY A 33 18.73 5.36 -16.26
C GLY A 33 18.18 4.28 -17.18
N PRO A 34 17.59 3.21 -16.61
CA PRO A 34 16.92 2.18 -17.39
C PRO A 34 15.82 2.80 -18.26
N PRO A 35 15.62 2.29 -19.48
CA PRO A 35 14.59 2.79 -20.38
C PRO A 35 13.20 2.75 -19.71
N SER A 36 12.50 3.89 -19.75
CA SER A 36 11.11 4.03 -19.26
C SER A 36 10.15 3.76 -20.41
N ASN A 37 9.09 2.99 -20.15
CA ASN A 37 7.98 2.82 -21.10
C ASN A 37 6.75 3.66 -20.68
N GLY A 38 6.94 4.59 -19.75
CA GLY A 38 5.96 5.55 -19.27
C GLY A 38 6.22 6.98 -19.76
N THR A 39 5.19 7.83 -19.71
CA THR A 39 5.31 9.29 -19.90
C THR A 39 5.96 10.00 -18.71
N GLY A 40 6.16 9.28 -17.60
CA GLY A 40 6.79 9.74 -16.37
C GLY A 40 8.32 9.71 -16.38
N SER A 41 8.93 9.92 -15.21
CA SER A 41 10.39 9.91 -15.01
C SER A 41 10.84 8.69 -14.19
N GLY A 42 12.07 8.19 -14.36
CA GLY A 42 12.64 7.17 -13.44
C GLY A 42 12.63 5.70 -13.87
N GLY A 43 12.44 5.39 -15.15
CA GLY A 43 12.57 4.01 -15.67
C GLY A 43 11.36 3.10 -15.45
N GLY A 44 10.28 3.60 -14.86
CA GLY A 44 9.03 2.89 -14.63
C GLY A 44 8.08 2.85 -15.85
N ILE A 45 6.87 2.34 -15.62
CA ILE A 45 5.77 2.29 -16.59
C ILE A 45 4.61 3.15 -16.08
N GLY A 46 4.25 4.22 -16.79
CA GLY A 46 3.17 5.14 -16.38
C GLY A 46 3.61 6.61 -16.32
N SER A 47 2.73 7.48 -15.81
CA SER A 47 2.96 8.93 -15.76
C SER A 47 3.68 9.41 -14.49
N GLY A 48 4.06 8.50 -13.60
CA GLY A 48 4.66 8.76 -12.29
C GLY A 48 6.15 9.10 -12.29
N SER A 49 6.76 9.15 -11.10
CA SER A 49 8.19 9.48 -10.92
C SER A 49 8.91 8.40 -10.11
N GLY A 50 9.67 7.52 -10.75
CA GLY A 50 10.43 6.43 -10.13
C GLY A 50 10.45 5.18 -11.03
N GLY A 51 10.96 4.08 -10.48
CA GLY A 51 11.03 2.78 -11.18
C GLY A 51 9.74 1.97 -11.13
N GLY A 52 8.64 2.56 -10.65
CA GLY A 52 7.36 1.89 -10.40
C GLY A 52 6.43 1.79 -11.62
N ILE A 53 5.24 1.24 -11.42
CA ILE A 53 4.20 1.07 -12.45
C ILE A 53 2.97 1.90 -12.06
N GLY A 54 2.78 3.11 -12.59
CA GLY A 54 1.57 3.91 -12.30
C GLY A 54 1.77 5.41 -12.40
N VAL A 55 0.87 6.15 -11.74
CA VAL A 55 0.91 7.63 -11.65
C VAL A 55 1.60 8.13 -10.38
N GLY A 56 1.97 7.23 -9.46
CA GLY A 56 2.65 7.56 -8.20
C GLY A 56 4.14 7.87 -8.32
N ALA A 57 4.78 8.21 -7.20
CA ALA A 57 6.20 8.50 -7.13
C ALA A 57 6.95 7.43 -6.32
N GLY A 58 7.86 6.65 -6.92
CA GLY A 58 8.65 5.62 -6.26
C GLY A 58 8.67 4.29 -7.02
N PRO A 59 9.23 3.23 -6.42
CA PRO A 59 9.30 1.90 -7.04
C PRO A 59 7.98 1.09 -6.96
N GLY A 60 6.88 1.67 -6.48
CA GLY A 60 5.59 1.00 -6.32
C GLY A 60 4.74 0.90 -7.58
N VAL A 61 3.64 0.14 -7.50
CA VAL A 61 2.56 0.07 -8.49
C VAL A 61 1.43 1.00 -8.06
N GLY A 62 0.71 1.64 -8.98
CA GLY A 62 -0.49 2.44 -8.72
C GLY A 62 -0.24 3.91 -8.33
N GLU A 63 -1.27 4.53 -7.76
CA GLU A 63 -1.22 5.90 -7.21
C GLU A 63 -0.64 5.87 -5.78
N GLY A 64 0.30 6.76 -5.47
CA GLY A 64 0.92 6.84 -4.14
C GLY A 64 2.36 7.36 -4.17
N HIS A 65 3.04 7.30 -3.02
CA HIS A 65 4.47 7.61 -2.91
C HIS A 65 5.19 6.46 -2.21
N GLY A 66 6.35 6.03 -2.71
CA GLY A 66 7.19 4.94 -2.17
C GLY A 66 7.00 3.60 -2.89
N GLY A 67 7.42 2.52 -2.23
CA GLY A 67 7.14 1.14 -2.65
C GLY A 67 5.78 0.69 -2.10
N GLY A 68 4.91 0.17 -2.95
CA GLY A 68 3.55 -0.26 -2.59
C GLY A 68 2.77 -0.64 -3.85
N ILE A 69 1.50 -1.01 -3.75
CA ILE A 69 0.64 -1.37 -4.91
C ILE A 69 -0.50 -0.37 -5.18
N GLY A 70 -0.43 0.80 -4.56
CA GLY A 70 -1.52 1.78 -4.59
C GLY A 70 -2.69 1.35 -3.71
N GLY A 71 -3.51 2.31 -3.29
CA GLY A 71 -4.65 2.07 -2.40
C GLY A 71 -4.73 3.00 -1.17
N GLY A 72 -3.85 4.00 -1.05
CA GLY A 72 -3.92 5.01 0.00
C GLY A 72 -3.51 4.53 1.40
N VAL A 73 -2.99 3.31 1.52
CA VAL A 73 -2.48 2.74 2.78
C VAL A 73 -0.98 2.98 2.86
N PHE A 74 -0.56 3.75 3.86
CA PHE A 74 0.83 4.03 4.15
C PHE A 74 1.45 2.90 4.98
N HIS A 75 2.77 2.81 4.95
CA HIS A 75 3.54 1.99 5.86
C HIS A 75 4.26 2.90 6.86
N VAL A 76 4.48 2.43 8.08
CA VAL A 76 5.22 3.19 9.10
C VAL A 76 6.64 3.46 8.60
N GLY A 77 7.10 4.72 8.70
CA GLY A 77 8.39 5.18 8.19
C GLY A 77 8.27 6.29 7.13
N GLY A 78 9.39 6.91 6.76
CA GLY A 78 9.43 7.95 5.72
C GLY A 78 8.57 9.19 6.01
N GLY A 79 8.46 9.59 7.28
CA GLY A 79 7.62 10.72 7.73
C GLY A 79 6.21 10.34 8.17
N VAL A 80 5.86 9.05 8.14
CA VAL A 80 4.60 8.51 8.70
C VAL A 80 4.85 8.02 10.12
N SER A 81 4.14 8.57 11.10
CA SER A 81 4.21 8.10 12.49
C SER A 81 3.55 6.74 12.66
N ALA A 82 3.98 5.97 13.66
CA ALA A 82 3.29 4.74 14.03
C ALA A 82 1.98 5.09 14.77
N PRO A 83 0.87 4.39 14.50
CA PRO A 83 -0.35 4.54 15.26
C PRO A 83 -0.16 3.96 16.66
N LYS A 84 -0.84 4.53 17.66
CA LYS A 84 -0.73 4.11 19.06
C LYS A 84 -2.05 3.56 19.56
N ALA A 85 -2.06 2.37 20.17
CA ALA A 85 -3.27 1.86 20.79
C ALA A 85 -3.62 2.72 22.02
N VAL A 86 -4.80 3.35 22.00
CA VAL A 86 -5.32 4.17 23.11
C VAL A 86 -6.30 3.36 23.96
N PHE A 87 -7.03 2.46 23.31
CA PHE A 87 -7.96 1.53 23.97
C PHE A 87 -7.74 0.14 23.38
N SER A 88 -7.25 -0.76 24.21
CA SER A 88 -6.92 -2.13 23.83
C SER A 88 -7.40 -3.10 24.93
N PRO A 89 -8.71 -3.37 25.00
CA PRO A 89 -9.22 -4.40 25.91
C PRO A 89 -8.57 -5.74 25.62
N ASP A 90 -8.26 -6.48 26.69
CA ASP A 90 -7.73 -7.83 26.60
C ASP A 90 -8.73 -8.76 25.89
N PRO A 91 -8.24 -9.70 25.08
CA PRO A 91 -9.11 -10.64 24.38
C PRO A 91 -9.76 -11.63 25.34
N GLU A 92 -10.99 -12.02 25.05
CA GLU A 92 -11.64 -13.10 25.77
C GLU A 92 -10.96 -14.45 25.47
N TYR A 93 -10.81 -15.27 26.51
CA TYR A 93 -10.33 -16.64 26.34
C TYR A 93 -11.45 -17.57 25.87
N SER A 94 -11.17 -18.44 24.90
CA SER A 94 -12.06 -19.54 24.57
C SER A 94 -12.10 -20.56 25.70
N GLU A 95 -13.25 -21.23 25.91
CA GLU A 95 -13.37 -22.26 26.94
C GLU A 95 -12.41 -23.43 26.69
N GLU A 96 -12.19 -23.78 25.41
CA GLU A 96 -11.30 -24.85 24.99
C GLU A 96 -9.84 -24.54 25.36
N ALA A 97 -9.36 -23.34 25.04
CA ALA A 97 -8.00 -22.91 25.42
C ALA A 97 -7.84 -22.79 26.93
N ARG A 98 -8.90 -22.38 27.65
CA ARG A 98 -8.90 -22.31 29.12
C ARG A 98 -8.77 -23.69 29.76
N LYS A 99 -9.52 -24.69 29.25
CA LYS A 99 -9.41 -26.09 29.69
C LYS A 99 -8.05 -26.68 29.38
N ALA A 100 -7.49 -26.35 28.21
CA ALA A 100 -6.17 -26.78 27.79
C ALA A 100 -5.00 -26.01 28.44
N LYS A 101 -5.29 -24.98 29.26
CA LYS A 101 -4.30 -24.04 29.83
C LYS A 101 -3.35 -23.44 28.79
N TYR A 102 -3.86 -23.21 27.58
CA TYR A 102 -3.05 -22.80 26.45
C TYR A 102 -2.74 -21.30 26.53
N GLN A 103 -1.51 -20.93 26.19
CA GLN A 103 -1.02 -19.56 26.23
C GLN A 103 -0.17 -19.29 24.99
N GLY A 104 -0.13 -18.03 24.55
CA GLY A 104 0.70 -17.65 23.42
C GLY A 104 0.40 -16.26 22.88
N VAL A 105 1.02 -15.93 21.76
CA VAL A 105 0.90 -14.63 21.08
C VAL A 105 0.35 -14.83 19.67
N CYS A 106 -0.81 -14.24 19.41
CA CYS A 106 -1.43 -14.19 18.09
C CYS A 106 -0.99 -12.89 17.40
N VAL A 107 -0.67 -12.95 16.11
CA VAL A 107 -0.25 -11.76 15.35
C VAL A 107 -1.31 -11.48 14.29
N LEU A 108 -1.87 -10.26 14.32
CA LEU A 108 -2.86 -9.80 13.36
C LEU A 108 -2.27 -8.63 12.58
N SER A 109 -2.47 -8.65 11.26
CA SER A 109 -2.20 -7.51 10.39
C SER A 109 -3.51 -6.75 10.18
N LEU A 110 -3.49 -5.43 10.33
CA LEU A 110 -4.68 -4.60 10.17
C LEU A 110 -4.30 -3.22 9.63
N ILE A 111 -5.29 -2.52 9.08
CA ILE A 111 -5.16 -1.14 8.64
C ILE A 111 -5.81 -0.23 9.67
N VAL A 112 -5.04 0.65 10.30
CA VAL A 112 -5.59 1.73 11.13
C VAL A 112 -5.97 2.86 10.20
N GLY A 113 -7.27 3.19 10.14
CA GLY A 113 -7.76 4.31 9.36
C GLY A 113 -7.40 5.67 9.97
N PRO A 114 -7.60 6.78 9.23
CA PRO A 114 -7.39 8.13 9.75
C PRO A 114 -8.37 8.49 10.88
N ASP A 115 -9.46 7.72 11.04
CA ASP A 115 -10.41 7.78 12.15
C ASP A 115 -9.95 7.00 13.39
N GLY A 116 -8.78 6.37 13.35
CA GLY A 116 -8.24 5.58 14.45
C GLY A 116 -8.92 4.21 14.64
N LYS A 117 -9.74 3.79 13.67
CA LYS A 117 -10.44 2.50 13.71
C LYS A 117 -9.67 1.44 12.91
N PRO A 118 -9.57 0.20 13.43
CA PRO A 118 -9.00 -0.91 12.69
C PRO A 118 -9.93 -1.35 11.55
N ARG A 119 -9.35 -1.70 10.40
CA ARG A 119 -10.01 -2.19 9.19
C ARG A 119 -9.15 -3.28 8.54
N ASP A 120 -9.74 -4.08 7.66
CA ASP A 120 -9.05 -5.17 6.92
C ASP A 120 -8.18 -6.06 7.83
N ILE A 121 -8.77 -6.53 8.94
CA ILE A 121 -8.08 -7.35 9.94
C ILE A 121 -7.82 -8.74 9.33
N LYS A 122 -6.55 -9.13 9.27
CA LYS A 122 -6.07 -10.40 8.74
C LYS A 122 -5.21 -11.12 9.77
N LEU A 123 -5.42 -12.42 9.89
CA LEU A 123 -4.61 -13.26 10.76
C LEU A 123 -3.26 -13.53 10.10
N SER A 124 -2.17 -13.05 10.72
CA SER A 124 -0.81 -13.27 10.25
C SER A 124 -0.19 -14.51 10.90
N ARG A 125 -0.46 -14.72 12.20
CA ARG A 125 -0.07 -15.92 12.94
C ARG A 125 -1.23 -16.42 13.79
N SER A 126 -1.74 -17.60 13.45
CA SER A 126 -2.77 -18.30 14.21
C SER A 126 -2.21 -18.95 15.47
N LEU A 127 -2.97 -18.93 16.55
CA LEU A 127 -2.72 -19.68 17.78
C LEU A 127 -3.52 -21.00 17.83
N GLY A 128 -4.71 -21.04 17.20
CA GLY A 128 -5.65 -22.15 17.28
C GLY A 128 -6.54 -22.16 18.53
N LEU A 129 -7.27 -23.27 18.75
CA LEU A 129 -8.16 -23.49 19.91
C LEU A 129 -9.24 -22.41 20.10
N GLY A 130 -9.73 -21.81 19.01
CA GLY A 130 -10.74 -20.75 19.05
C GLY A 130 -10.25 -19.40 19.59
N LEU A 131 -8.94 -19.25 19.85
CA LEU A 131 -8.35 -17.96 20.29
C LEU A 131 -8.24 -16.96 19.14
N ASP A 132 -8.13 -17.44 17.90
CA ASP A 132 -7.99 -16.58 16.72
C ASP A 132 -9.23 -15.71 16.52
N GLU A 133 -10.42 -16.28 16.64
CA GLU A 133 -11.69 -15.56 16.51
C GLU A 133 -11.86 -14.55 17.64
N LYS A 134 -11.48 -14.92 18.87
CA LYS A 134 -11.50 -14.03 20.02
C LYS A 134 -10.51 -12.87 19.88
N ALA A 135 -9.33 -13.12 19.30
CA ALA A 135 -8.36 -12.08 19.00
C ALA A 135 -8.92 -11.08 17.98
N ILE A 136 -9.55 -11.56 16.90
CA ILE A 136 -10.18 -10.70 15.88
C ILE A 136 -11.30 -9.86 16.51
N GLN A 137 -12.16 -10.46 17.35
CA GLN A 137 -13.22 -9.73 18.04
C GLN A 137 -12.69 -8.64 18.97
N ALA A 138 -11.64 -8.95 19.74
CA ALA A 138 -11.01 -7.98 20.64
C ALA A 138 -10.41 -6.82 19.85
N VAL A 139 -9.59 -7.11 18.83
CA VAL A 139 -8.94 -6.10 17.99
C VAL A 139 -9.97 -5.21 17.28
N ASN A 140 -11.14 -5.74 16.89
CA ASN A 140 -12.20 -4.92 16.29
C ASN A 140 -12.76 -3.86 17.25
N GLN A 141 -12.67 -4.07 18.57
CA GLN A 141 -13.07 -3.10 19.59
C GLN A 141 -11.95 -2.12 19.96
N TRP A 142 -10.73 -2.35 19.49
CA TRP A 142 -9.61 -1.49 19.80
C TRP A 142 -9.77 -0.12 19.13
N LYS A 143 -9.22 0.90 19.81
CA LYS A 143 -9.11 2.25 19.25
C LYS A 143 -7.64 2.66 19.24
N PHE A 144 -7.25 3.21 18.11
CA PHE A 144 -5.90 3.69 17.87
C PHE A 144 -5.92 5.20 17.67
N GLU A 145 -4.84 5.84 18.09
CA GLU A 145 -4.46 7.15 17.59
C GLU A 145 -3.94 6.95 16.16
N PRO A 146 -4.51 7.66 15.16
CA PRO A 146 -4.15 7.47 13.77
C PRO A 146 -2.70 7.85 13.51
N ALA A 147 -2.10 7.22 12.51
CA ALA A 147 -0.79 7.66 12.01
C ALA A 147 -0.92 9.04 11.36
N LEU A 148 0.08 9.87 11.59
CA LEU A 148 0.18 11.19 10.98
C LEU A 148 1.28 11.17 9.93
N LYS A 149 0.96 11.71 8.76
CA LYS A 149 1.92 12.03 7.71
C LYS A 149 1.82 13.53 7.44
N ASP A 150 2.91 14.26 7.62
CA ASP A 150 2.95 15.72 7.45
C ASP A 150 1.83 16.45 8.23
N GLY A 151 1.53 15.95 9.44
CA GLY A 151 0.47 16.47 10.32
C GLY A 151 -0.96 16.07 9.93
N LYS A 152 -1.15 15.29 8.86
CA LYS A 152 -2.46 14.80 8.41
C LYS A 152 -2.66 13.34 8.81
N PRO A 153 -3.84 12.95 9.34
CA PRO A 153 -4.14 11.56 9.64
C PRO A 153 -4.23 10.75 8.36
N VAL A 154 -3.54 9.61 8.32
CA VAL A 154 -3.47 8.71 7.18
C VAL A 154 -3.78 7.27 7.58
N ALA A 155 -4.29 6.49 6.62
CA ALA A 155 -4.47 5.06 6.82
C ALA A 155 -3.11 4.36 6.78
N VAL A 156 -2.82 3.49 7.75
CA VAL A 156 -1.54 2.78 7.84
C VAL A 156 -1.74 1.30 8.13
N ALA A 157 -0.98 0.44 7.45
CA ALA A 157 -0.95 -0.99 7.77
C ALA A 157 0.03 -1.25 8.91
N ILE A 158 -0.43 -1.98 9.93
CA ILE A 158 0.38 -2.39 11.09
C ILE A 158 0.16 -3.86 11.42
N ASN A 159 1.10 -4.41 12.19
CA ASN A 159 0.94 -5.71 12.84
C ASN A 159 0.78 -5.49 14.34
N VAL A 160 -0.24 -6.11 14.92
CA VAL A 160 -0.51 -6.09 16.36
C VAL A 160 -0.34 -7.48 16.94
N GLU A 161 0.26 -7.53 18.13
CA GLU A 161 0.46 -8.76 18.88
C GLU A 161 -0.58 -8.82 19.99
N VAL A 162 -1.41 -9.85 19.97
CA VAL A 162 -2.43 -10.11 20.97
C VAL A 162 -1.94 -11.26 21.84
N GLN A 163 -1.62 -10.96 23.09
CA GLN A 163 -1.10 -11.94 24.02
C GLN A 163 -2.20 -12.55 24.89
N PHE A 164 -2.27 -13.87 24.88
CA PHE A 164 -3.15 -14.66 25.73
C PHE A 164 -2.35 -15.19 26.93
N ARG A 165 -2.69 -14.70 28.14
CA ARG A 165 -2.16 -15.19 29.41
C ARG A 165 -3.28 -15.73 30.30
N LEU A 166 -3.04 -16.89 30.90
CA LEU A 166 -3.94 -17.49 31.88
C LEU A 166 -3.35 -17.23 33.28
N TYR A 167 -4.09 -16.51 34.12
CA TYR A 167 -3.78 -16.28 35.53
C TYR A 167 -4.41 -17.36 36.42
#